data_AF-A0AAV9KA75-F1
#
_entry.id   AF-A0AAV9KA75-F1
#
_cell.length_a   1.000
_cell.length_b   1.000
_cell.length_c   1.000
_cell.angle_alpha   90.00
_cell.angle_beta   90.00
_cell.angle_gamma   90.00
#
_symmetry.space_group_name_H-M   'P 1'
#
loop_
_entity.id
_entity.type
_entity.pdbx_description
1 polymer ?
#
loop_
_entity_poly.entity_id
_entity_poly.type
_entity_poly.pdbx_seq_one_letter_code
_entity_poly.pdbx_strand_id
1 'polypeptide(L)'
;MAEALAIAVGKYTYVHEVGKGPPEAIDAHHIVVRRSREKGFNLCLFTLLLFAYPTFLLFRQGKLDTLHIWSLVIMALLMRLFLKKPVKKESVLILPAFGVQLETQYGSGKTVRQFVPISRILKPVLTECVTPVTCYWSLSLIIRGEEELMLVFKELRPPVKMLAPIWKALCAAIECGECTEMIT
;
A
#
# COMPACT_ATOMS: atom_id res chain seq x y z
N MET A 1 -0.86 18.67 20.14
CA MET A 1 -0.36 17.28 20.23
C MET A 1 -1.54 16.35 20.04
N ALA A 2 -1.71 15.83 18.81
CA ALA A 2 -2.76 14.86 18.48
C ALA A 2 -2.42 13.51 19.14
N GLU A 3 -3.41 12.84 19.73
CA GLU A 3 -3.23 11.48 20.23
C GLU A 3 -3.33 10.55 19.04
N ALA A 4 -2.20 9.95 18.65
CA ALA A 4 -2.15 8.99 17.57
C ALA A 4 -2.23 7.57 18.16
N LEU A 5 -3.30 6.84 17.87
CA LEU A 5 -3.37 5.42 18.23
C LEU A 5 -2.53 4.63 17.23
N ALA A 6 -1.46 3.99 17.72
CA ALA A 6 -0.54 3.23 16.88
C ALA A 6 -0.57 1.72 17.21
N ILE A 7 -0.78 0.89 16.20
CA ILE A 7 -0.76 -0.58 16.33
C ILE A 7 0.28 -1.15 15.37
N ALA A 8 1.27 -1.89 15.89
CA ALA A 8 2.29 -2.55 15.07
C ALA A 8 1.97 -4.04 14.88
N VAL A 9 1.99 -4.52 13.63
CA VAL A 9 1.78 -5.94 13.31
C VAL A 9 2.70 -6.36 12.17
N GLY A 10 3.60 -7.29 12.46
CA GLY A 10 4.54 -7.82 11.47
C GLY A 10 5.35 -6.68 10.84
N LYS A 11 5.23 -6.52 9.52
CA LYS A 11 5.91 -5.45 8.77
C LYS A 11 5.13 -4.14 8.67
N TYR A 12 3.94 -4.04 9.27
CA TYR A 12 3.08 -2.86 9.16
C TYR A 12 2.92 -2.14 10.50
N THR A 13 2.78 -0.83 10.43
CA THR A 13 2.35 0.03 11.54
C THR A 13 1.10 0.77 11.11
N TYR A 14 0.01 0.56 11.81
CA TYR A 14 -1.22 1.33 11.69
C TYR A 14 -1.10 2.55 12.61
N VAL A 15 -1.41 3.72 12.07
CA VAL A 15 -1.45 4.98 12.82
C VAL A 15 -2.80 5.64 12.52
N HIS A 16 -3.56 5.90 13.58
CA HIS A 16 -4.81 6.64 13.51
C HIS A 16 -4.57 8.04 14.02
N GLU A 17 -4.70 9.04 13.16
CA GLU A 17 -4.58 10.44 13.54
C GLU A 17 -5.99 10.98 13.85
N VAL A 18 -6.33 11.05 15.13
CA VAL A 18 -7.55 11.72 15.57
C VAL A 18 -7.26 13.23 15.61
N GLY A 19 -7.78 13.97 14.64
CA GLY A 19 -7.70 15.42 14.63
C GLY A 19 -8.38 15.99 15.88
N LYS A 20 -7.66 16.81 16.66
CA LYS A 20 -8.28 17.66 17.69
C LYS A 20 -8.99 18.84 17.00
N GLY A 21 -10.12 18.56 16.35
CA GLY A 21 -11.00 19.53 15.71
C GLY A 21 -12.45 19.28 16.11
N PRO A 22 -13.41 20.10 15.63
CA PRO A 22 -14.84 19.83 15.78
C PRO A 22 -15.19 18.41 15.28
N PRO A 23 -16.35 17.84 15.63
CA PRO A 23 -16.75 16.46 15.28
C PRO A 23 -16.73 16.13 13.76
N GLU A 24 -16.58 17.14 12.91
CA GLU A 24 -16.37 17.05 11.45
C GLU A 24 -14.88 16.95 11.04
N ALA A 25 -13.98 16.76 12.01
CA ALA A 25 -12.54 16.65 11.77
C ALA A 25 -12.23 15.46 10.84
N ILE A 26 -11.30 15.69 9.91
CA ILE A 26 -10.79 14.68 8.97
C ILE A 26 -10.30 13.47 9.76
N ASP A 27 -10.90 12.30 9.50
CA ASP A 27 -10.51 11.04 10.13
C ASP A 27 -9.46 10.35 9.26
N ALA A 28 -8.22 10.30 9.76
CA ALA A 28 -7.06 9.90 8.98
C ALA A 28 -6.47 8.57 9.47
N HIS A 29 -6.51 7.58 8.60
CA HIS A 29 -5.95 6.26 8.84
C HIS A 29 -4.72 6.02 7.98
N HIS A 30 -3.63 5.60 8.60
CA HIS A 30 -2.35 5.39 7.94
C HIS A 30 -1.83 3.99 8.15
N ILE A 31 -1.35 3.36 7.08
CA ILE A 31 -0.65 2.09 7.13
C ILE A 31 0.76 2.31 6.57
N VAL A 32 1.75 2.18 7.45
CA VAL A 32 3.16 2.42 7.14
C VAL A 32 3.91 1.09 7.11
N VAL A 33 4.75 0.88 6.10
CA VAL A 33 5.62 -0.29 6.04
C VAL A 33 6.86 -0.06 6.90
N ARG A 34 7.07 -0.91 7.91
CA ARG A 34 8.28 -0.97 8.72
C ARG A 34 9.39 -1.60 7.88
N ARG A 35 10.20 -0.77 7.23
CA ARG A 35 11.33 -1.24 6.45
C ARG A 35 12.49 -1.56 7.40
N SER A 36 12.95 -2.81 7.40
CA SER A 36 14.28 -3.15 7.93
C SER A 36 15.32 -2.60 6.96
N ARG A 37 16.20 -1.73 7.48
CA ARG A 37 17.32 -1.13 6.72
C ARG A 37 18.30 -2.20 6.23
N GLU A 38 18.43 -3.29 6.98
CA GLU A 38 19.33 -4.42 6.71
C GLU A 38 18.94 -5.20 5.45
N LYS A 39 17.63 -5.41 5.21
CA LYS A 39 17.17 -6.14 4.01
C LYS A 39 17.50 -5.42 2.71
N GLY A 40 17.46 -4.07 2.71
CA GLY A 40 17.84 -3.26 1.56
C GLY A 40 19.35 -3.30 1.30
N PHE A 41 20.14 -3.21 2.38
CA PHE A 41 21.60 -3.28 2.29
C PHE A 41 22.08 -4.65 1.80
N ASN A 42 21.57 -5.74 2.39
CA ASN A 42 21.94 -7.10 2.02
C ASN A 42 21.57 -7.41 0.56
N LEU A 43 20.39 -6.99 0.11
CA LEU A 43 19.97 -7.19 -1.28
C LEU A 43 20.84 -6.39 -2.26
N CYS A 44 21.21 -5.16 -1.92
CA CYS A 44 22.10 -4.34 -2.72
C CYS A 44 23.50 -4.98 -2.82
N LEU A 45 24.08 -5.38 -1.68
CA LEU A 45 25.37 -6.06 -1.62
C LEU A 45 25.38 -7.35 -2.44
N PHE A 46 24.33 -8.17 -2.31
CA PHE A 46 24.20 -9.43 -3.06
C PHE A 46 24.15 -9.18 -4.57
N THR A 47 23.45 -8.13 -5.01
CA THR A 47 23.35 -7.75 -6.43
C THR A 47 24.68 -7.21 -6.96
N LEU A 48 25.41 -6.46 -6.15
CA LEU A 48 26.72 -5.92 -6.49
C LEU A 48 27.75 -7.04 -6.66
N LEU A 49 27.72 -8.06 -5.78
CA LEU A 49 28.54 -9.27 -5.90
C LEU A 49 28.17 -10.10 -7.15
N LEU A 50 26.88 -10.28 -7.41
CA LEU A 50 26.38 -10.97 -8.61
C LEU A 50 26.75 -10.26 -9.91
N PHE A 51 26.91 -8.93 -9.87
CA PHE A 51 27.37 -8.15 -11.02
C PHE A 51 28.89 -8.18 -11.17
N ALA A 52 29.64 -8.12 -10.07
CA ALA A 52 31.10 -8.06 -10.07
C ALA A 52 31.75 -9.38 -10.52
N TYR A 53 31.17 -10.52 -10.15
CA TYR A 53 31.68 -11.85 -10.52
C TYR A 53 31.75 -12.11 -12.04
N PRO A 54 30.66 -11.94 -12.82
CA PRO A 54 30.68 -12.14 -14.26
C PRO A 54 31.52 -11.07 -14.98
N THR A 55 31.55 -9.81 -14.51
CA THR A 55 32.42 -8.77 -15.11
C THR A 55 33.89 -9.09 -14.89
N PHE A 56 34.28 -9.56 -13.71
CA PHE A 56 35.64 -10.02 -13.42
C PHE A 56 36.06 -11.21 -14.31
N LEU A 57 35.18 -12.20 -14.47
CA LEU A 57 35.44 -13.36 -15.33
C LEU A 57 35.53 -12.97 -16.81
N LEU A 58 34.64 -12.08 -17.27
CA LEU A 58 34.65 -11.59 -18.65
C LEU A 58 35.94 -10.81 -18.95
N PHE A 59 36.39 -9.96 -18.03
CA PHE A 59 37.64 -9.22 -18.15
C PHE A 59 38.87 -10.14 -18.21
N ARG A 60 38.85 -11.26 -17.48
CA ARG A 60 39.98 -12.21 -17.44
C ARG A 60 40.05 -13.13 -18.65
N GLN A 61 38.91 -13.62 -19.16
CA GLN A 61 38.90 -14.66 -20.21
C GLN A 61 38.55 -14.13 -21.61
N GLY A 62 37.91 -12.96 -21.72
CA GLY A 62 37.54 -12.35 -23.01
C GLY A 62 36.54 -13.15 -23.86
N LYS A 63 35.98 -14.24 -23.32
CA LYS A 63 35.00 -15.11 -23.99
C LYS A 63 33.65 -15.03 -23.29
N LEU A 64 32.59 -15.03 -24.09
CA LEU A 64 31.21 -14.95 -23.62
C LEU A 64 30.65 -16.37 -23.51
N ASP A 65 30.84 -17.01 -22.36
CA ASP A 65 30.40 -18.38 -22.13
C ASP A 65 28.94 -18.44 -21.64
N THR A 66 28.32 -19.61 -21.71
CA THR A 66 26.93 -19.86 -21.28
C THR A 66 26.63 -19.37 -19.86
N LEU A 67 27.61 -19.46 -18.95
CA LEU A 67 27.49 -18.96 -17.57
C LEU A 67 27.31 -17.44 -17.49
N HIS A 68 27.99 -16.66 -18.35
CA HIS A 68 27.85 -15.21 -18.41
C HIS A 68 26.46 -14.81 -18.92
N ILE A 69 25.92 -15.52 -19.90
CA ILE A 69 24.58 -15.29 -20.43
C ILE A 69 23.54 -15.49 -19.32
N TRP A 70 23.60 -16.59 -18.57
CA TRP A 70 22.71 -16.83 -17.43
C TRP A 70 22.86 -15.78 -16.32
N SER A 71 24.08 -15.32 -16.06
CA SER A 71 24.32 -14.26 -15.10
C SER A 71 23.67 -12.93 -15.52
N LEU A 72 23.76 -12.56 -16.81
CA LEU A 72 23.08 -11.38 -17.35
C LEU A 72 21.54 -11.49 -17.24
N VAL A 73 20.99 -12.68 -17.49
CA VAL A 73 19.55 -12.93 -17.32
C VAL A 73 19.13 -12.77 -15.86
N ILE A 74 19.89 -13.34 -14.91
CA ILE A 74 19.65 -13.18 -13.47
C ILE A 74 19.75 -11.71 -13.07
N MET A 75 20.75 -10.97 -13.56
CA MET A 75 20.90 -9.54 -13.32
C MET A 75 19.70 -8.74 -13.85
N ALA A 76 19.20 -9.05 -15.04
CA ALA A 76 18.01 -8.41 -15.60
C ALA A 76 16.75 -8.68 -14.75
N LEU A 77 16.59 -9.92 -14.26
CA LEU A 77 15.49 -10.29 -13.35
C LEU A 77 15.60 -9.57 -12.00
N LEU A 78 16.80 -9.49 -11.42
CA LEU A 78 17.05 -8.75 -10.17
C LEU A 78 16.76 -7.27 -10.36
N MET A 79 17.23 -6.65 -11.44
CA MET A 79 16.94 -5.23 -11.75
C MET A 79 15.44 -4.98 -11.87
N ARG A 80 14.66 -5.87 -12.50
CA ARG A 80 13.20 -5.77 -12.53
C ARG A 80 12.58 -5.81 -11.14
N LEU A 81 13.14 -6.60 -10.20
CA LEU A 81 12.69 -6.63 -8.81
C LEU A 81 13.02 -5.31 -8.08
N PHE A 82 14.17 -4.69 -8.34
CA PHE A 82 14.53 -3.39 -7.77
C PHE A 82 13.70 -2.23 -8.33
N LEU A 83 13.30 -2.31 -9.60
CA LEU A 83 12.46 -1.31 -10.24
C LEU A 83 11.04 -1.28 -9.68
N LYS A 84 10.60 -2.32 -8.95
CA LYS A 84 9.34 -2.28 -8.21
C LYS A 84 9.42 -1.15 -7.18
N LYS A 85 8.70 -0.06 -7.43
CA LYS A 85 8.67 1.13 -6.57
C LYS A 85 8.13 0.72 -5.20
N PRO A 86 8.97 0.67 -4.16
CA PRO A 86 8.51 0.19 -2.86
C PRO A 86 7.54 1.22 -2.28
N VAL A 87 6.33 0.79 -1.93
CA VAL A 87 5.38 1.63 -1.22
C VAL A 87 5.82 1.78 0.24
N LYS A 88 5.87 3.03 0.70
CA LYS A 88 6.28 3.40 2.05
C LYS A 88 5.07 3.50 2.98
N LYS A 89 3.99 4.13 2.50
CA LYS A 89 2.78 4.42 3.26
C LYS A 89 1.58 4.40 2.33
N GLU A 90 0.47 3.82 2.78
CA GLU A 90 -0.85 4.08 2.21
C GLU A 90 -1.75 4.69 3.28
N SER A 91 -2.64 5.60 2.87
CA SER A 91 -3.50 6.37 3.77
C SER A 91 -4.92 6.43 3.24
N VAL A 92 -5.86 6.48 4.17
CA VAL A 92 -7.28 6.71 3.92
C VAL A 92 -7.68 7.91 4.75
N LEU A 93 -8.08 8.98 4.09
CA LEU A 93 -8.62 10.16 4.73
C LEU A 93 -10.12 10.17 4.48
N ILE A 94 -10.89 10.11 5.55
CA ILE A 94 -12.34 10.17 5.51
C ILE A 94 -12.72 11.61 5.81
N LEU A 95 -13.34 12.26 4.82
CA LEU A 95 -13.85 13.62 4.90
C LEU A 95 -15.37 13.50 5.07
N PRO A 96 -15.92 13.68 6.29
CA PRO A 96 -17.36 13.55 6.54
C PRO A 96 -18.17 14.38 5.54
N ALA A 97 -19.27 13.84 5.02
CA ALA A 97 -20.14 14.43 4.00
C ALA A 97 -19.50 14.75 2.62
N PHE A 98 -18.16 14.74 2.48
CA PHE A 98 -17.49 15.02 1.21
C PHE A 98 -17.09 13.74 0.47
N GLY A 99 -16.39 12.81 1.14
CA GLY A 99 -15.89 11.61 0.49
C GLY A 99 -14.62 11.05 1.13
N VAL A 100 -13.94 10.20 0.37
CA VAL A 100 -12.76 9.46 0.83
C VAL A 100 -11.58 9.77 -0.09
N GLN A 101 -10.47 10.18 0.50
CA GLN A 101 -9.20 10.36 -0.22
C GLN A 101 -8.24 9.21 0.12
N LEU A 102 -7.86 8.47 -0.92
CA LEU A 102 -6.85 7.42 -0.85
C LEU A 102 -5.50 8.01 -1.25
N GLU A 103 -4.47 7.79 -0.44
CA GLU A 103 -3.10 8.23 -0.74
C GLU A 103 -2.10 7.08 -0.71
N THR A 104 -1.28 6.97 -1.76
CA THR A 104 -0.14 6.05 -1.80
C THR A 104 1.16 6.84 -1.90
N GLN A 105 2.02 6.71 -0.90
CA GLN A 105 3.35 7.32 -0.87
C GLN A 105 4.42 6.26 -1.17
N TYR A 106 5.18 6.49 -2.24
CA TYR A 106 6.28 5.64 -2.65
C TYR A 106 7.58 6.03 -1.96
N GLY A 107 8.51 5.08 -1.83
CA GLY A 107 9.84 5.32 -1.28
C GLY A 107 10.66 6.35 -2.06
N SER A 108 10.29 6.65 -3.32
CA SER A 108 10.87 7.73 -4.11
C SER A 108 10.37 9.13 -3.72
N GLY A 109 9.45 9.25 -2.76
CA GLY A 109 8.80 10.51 -2.39
C GLY A 109 7.60 10.89 -3.26
N LYS A 110 7.32 10.15 -4.34
CA LYS A 110 6.11 10.35 -5.14
C LYS A 110 4.88 10.00 -4.29
N THR A 111 3.89 10.88 -4.29
CA THR A 111 2.57 10.63 -3.68
C THR A 111 1.51 10.64 -4.77
N VAL A 112 0.69 9.59 -4.81
CA VAL A 112 -0.49 9.50 -5.67
C VAL A 112 -1.72 9.63 -4.78
N ARG A 113 -2.67 10.47 -5.19
CA ARG A 113 -3.92 10.72 -4.47
C ARG A 113 -5.08 10.41 -5.38
N GLN A 114 -6.12 9.78 -4.83
CA GLN A 114 -7.37 9.51 -5.52
C GLN A 114 -8.51 9.86 -4.57
N PHE A 115 -9.36 10.78 -4.98
CA PHE A 115 -10.54 11.18 -4.22
C PHE A 115 -11.79 10.52 -4.81
N VAL A 116 -12.67 10.04 -3.94
CA VAL A 116 -13.95 9.44 -4.29
C VAL A 116 -15.05 10.16 -3.51
N PRO A 117 -15.99 10.85 -4.19
CA PRO A 117 -17.11 11.51 -3.54
C PRO A 117 -17.99 10.52 -2.79
N ILE A 118 -18.53 10.90 -1.63
CA ILE A 118 -19.34 10.03 -0.78
C ILE A 118 -20.58 9.50 -1.51
N SER A 119 -21.22 10.34 -2.33
CA SER A 119 -22.42 9.98 -3.13
C SER A 119 -22.19 8.88 -4.16
N ARG A 120 -20.92 8.64 -4.54
CA ARG A 120 -20.54 7.55 -5.44
C ARG A 120 -20.22 6.27 -4.69
N ILE A 121 -19.95 6.32 -3.39
CA ILE A 121 -19.58 5.14 -2.61
C ILE A 121 -20.86 4.48 -2.12
N LEU A 122 -21.11 3.26 -2.57
CA LEU A 122 -22.29 2.49 -2.13
C LEU A 122 -22.03 1.80 -0.79
N LYS A 123 -20.88 1.14 -0.66
CA LYS A 123 -20.53 0.41 0.57
C LYS A 123 -19.03 0.07 0.62
N PRO A 124 -18.40 0.07 1.80
CA PRO A 124 -17.08 -0.50 1.97
C PRO A 124 -17.20 -2.01 2.27
N VAL A 125 -16.35 -2.82 1.66
CA VAL A 125 -16.39 -4.29 1.74
C VAL A 125 -15.03 -4.82 2.17
N LEU A 126 -15.03 -5.66 3.20
CA LEU A 126 -13.90 -6.52 3.54
C LEU A 126 -14.04 -7.85 2.79
N THR A 127 -13.08 -8.12 1.92
CA THR A 127 -13.07 -9.35 1.11
C THR A 127 -11.87 -10.21 1.48
N GLU A 128 -12.13 -11.49 1.73
CA GLU A 128 -11.09 -12.50 1.85
C GLU A 128 -10.68 -12.97 0.45
N CYS A 129 -9.43 -12.70 0.08
CA CYS A 129 -8.84 -13.06 -1.19
C CYS A 129 -8.05 -14.36 -1.05
N VAL A 130 -8.53 -15.41 -1.70
CA VAL A 130 -7.90 -16.73 -1.71
C VAL A 130 -6.99 -16.85 -2.93
N THR A 131 -5.76 -17.29 -2.69
CA THR A 131 -4.81 -17.74 -3.72
C THR A 131 -4.44 -19.19 -3.42
N PRO A 132 -3.91 -19.97 -4.38
CA PRO A 132 -3.60 -21.39 -4.17
C PRO A 132 -2.71 -21.67 -2.95
N VAL A 133 -1.91 -20.70 -2.52
CA VAL A 133 -0.92 -20.85 -1.44
C VAL A 133 -1.18 -19.96 -0.22
N THR A 134 -2.02 -18.93 -0.35
CA THR A 134 -2.23 -17.96 0.73
C THR A 134 -3.64 -17.39 0.71
N CYS A 135 -4.13 -17.02 1.88
CA CYS A 135 -5.32 -16.21 2.03
C CYS A 135 -4.96 -14.85 2.64
N TYR A 136 -5.55 -13.78 2.15
CA TYR A 136 -5.34 -12.44 2.70
C TYR A 136 -6.61 -11.61 2.61
N TRP A 137 -6.74 -10.61 3.47
CA TRP A 137 -7.88 -9.70 3.47
C TRP A 137 -7.57 -8.43 2.66
N SER A 138 -8.57 -7.95 1.93
CA SER A 138 -8.54 -6.67 1.24
C SER A 138 -9.73 -5.83 1.67
N LEU A 139 -9.54 -4.51 1.72
CA LEU A 139 -10.60 -3.54 1.93
C LEU A 139 -10.84 -2.78 0.63
N SER A 140 -12.08 -2.77 0.17
CA SER A 140 -12.47 -2.18 -1.10
C SER A 140 -13.74 -1.35 -0.95
N LEU A 141 -13.97 -0.45 -1.90
CA LEU A 141 -15.20 0.34 -2.02
C LEU A 141 -15.99 -0.14 -3.24
N ILE A 142 -17.29 -0.35 -3.07
CA ILE A 142 -18.21 -0.49 -4.19
C ILE A 142 -18.55 0.92 -4.68
N ILE A 143 -18.20 1.24 -5.92
CA ILE A 143 -18.43 2.55 -6.52
C ILE A 143 -19.58 2.48 -7.51
N ARG A 144 -20.51 3.43 -7.43
CA ARG A 144 -21.65 3.55 -8.34
C ARG A 144 -21.15 3.82 -9.76
N GLY A 145 -21.55 2.92 -10.67
CA GLY A 145 -21.18 2.98 -12.09
C GLY A 145 -19.79 2.43 -12.41
N GLU A 146 -19.11 1.78 -11.46
CA GLU A 146 -17.89 1.01 -11.71
C GLU A 146 -18.17 -0.49 -11.51
N GLU A 147 -17.74 -1.32 -12.45
CA GLU A 147 -17.92 -2.78 -12.35
C GLU A 147 -16.91 -3.43 -11.40
N GLU A 148 -15.72 -2.84 -11.29
CA GLU A 148 -14.65 -3.33 -10.44
C GLU A 148 -14.68 -2.68 -9.04
N LEU A 149 -14.31 -3.46 -8.03
CA LEU A 149 -14.14 -2.96 -6.67
C LEU A 149 -12.90 -2.07 -6.59
N MET A 150 -13.06 -0.85 -6.05
CA MET A 150 -11.93 0.04 -5.84
C MET A 150 -11.19 -0.32 -4.56
N LEU A 151 -9.97 -0.83 -4.69
CA LEU A 151 -9.11 -1.14 -3.53
C LEU A 151 -8.76 0.13 -2.75
N VAL A 152 -8.99 0.10 -1.44
CA VAL A 152 -8.58 1.16 -0.51
C VAL A 152 -7.05 1.16 -0.31
N PHE A 153 -6.46 -0.04 -0.27
CA PHE A 153 -5.02 -0.29 -0.22
C PHE A 153 -4.62 -1.06 -1.47
N LYS A 154 -4.01 -0.37 -2.44
CA LYS A 154 -3.71 -0.95 -3.76
C LYS A 154 -2.50 -1.87 -3.69
N GLU A 155 -1.49 -1.43 -2.95
CA GLU A 155 -0.16 -2.04 -2.96
C GLU A 155 0.11 -2.78 -1.65
N LEU A 156 -0.45 -2.30 -0.53
CA LEU A 156 -0.29 -2.94 0.76
C LEU A 156 -1.38 -3.98 1.01
N ARG A 157 -0.99 -5.08 1.66
CA ARG A 157 -1.89 -6.14 2.12
C ARG A 157 -1.81 -6.23 3.65
N PRO A 158 -2.37 -5.25 4.36
CA PRO A 158 -2.37 -5.23 5.82
C PRO A 158 -3.25 -6.35 6.39
N PRO A 159 -2.97 -6.82 7.62
CA PRO A 159 -3.79 -7.82 8.28
C PRO A 159 -5.17 -7.25 8.65
N VAL A 160 -6.18 -8.12 8.74
CA VAL A 160 -7.58 -7.75 9.00
C VAL A 160 -7.77 -6.89 10.26
N LYS A 161 -6.96 -7.09 11.31
CA LYS A 161 -7.01 -6.28 12.53
C LYS A 161 -6.69 -4.79 12.34
N MET A 162 -5.98 -4.44 11.27
CA MET A 162 -5.77 -3.04 10.86
C MET A 162 -6.87 -2.54 9.93
N LEU A 163 -7.45 -3.43 9.12
CA LEU A 163 -8.51 -3.08 8.17
C LEU A 163 -9.87 -2.89 8.85
N ALA A 164 -10.19 -3.70 9.86
CA ALA A 164 -11.46 -3.67 10.57
C ALA A 164 -11.83 -2.29 11.16
N PRO A 165 -10.94 -1.57 11.89
CA PRO A 165 -11.28 -0.22 12.37
C PRO A 165 -11.53 0.78 11.24
N ILE A 166 -10.75 0.70 10.15
CA ILE A 166 -10.90 1.57 8.98
C ILE A 166 -12.23 1.29 8.26
N TRP A 167 -12.58 0.01 8.10
CA TRP A 167 -13.86 -0.40 7.55
C TRP A 167 -15.04 0.14 8.36
N LYS A 168 -14.98 0.05 9.70
CA LYS A 168 -16.01 0.62 10.59
C LYS A 168 -16.14 2.13 10.44
N ALA A 169 -15.02 2.85 10.37
CA ALA A 169 -15.02 4.30 10.17
C ALA A 169 -15.63 4.68 8.81
N LEU A 170 -15.31 3.94 7.76
CA LEU A 170 -15.92 4.13 6.43
C LEU A 170 -17.42 3.87 6.45
N CYS A 171 -17.90 2.80 7.09
CA CYS A 171 -19.34 2.54 7.22
C CYS A 171 -20.04 3.72 7.91
N ALA A 172 -19.52 4.17 9.06
CA ALA A 172 -20.12 5.26 9.82
C ALA A 172 -20.19 6.57 9.01
N ALA A 173 -19.14 6.88 8.23
CA ALA A 173 -19.12 8.07 7.39
C ALA A 173 -20.12 8.03 6.23
N ILE A 174 -20.35 6.85 5.65
CA ILE A 174 -21.30 6.66 4.55
C ILE A 174 -22.74 6.71 5.07
N GLU A 175 -23.05 6.03 6.17
CA GLU A 175 -24.37 6.06 6.82
C GLU A 175 -24.76 7.48 7.26
N CYS A 176 -23.79 8.28 7.74
CA CYS A 176 -24.02 9.69 8.07
C CYS A 176 -24.34 10.56 6.83
N GLY A 177 -23.74 10.24 5.68
CA GLY A 177 -24.03 10.92 4.41
C GLY A 177 -25.46 10.68 3.91
N GLU A 178 -25.93 9.43 3.97
CA GLU A 178 -27.30 9.06 3.55
C GLU A 178 -28.38 9.77 4.39
N CYS A 179 -28.16 9.92 5.70
CA CYS A 179 -29.06 10.67 6.59
C CYS A 179 -29.18 12.16 6.22
N THR A 180 -28.15 12.73 5.59
CA THR A 180 -28.13 14.16 5.22
C THR A 180 -28.90 14.41 3.91
N GLU A 181 -28.84 13.49 2.95
CA GLU A 181 -29.59 13.58 1.68
C GLU A 181 -31.11 13.40 1.86
N MET A 182 -31.58 12.77 2.95
CA MET A 182 -33.02 12.62 3.22
C MET A 182 -33.70 13.86 3.84
N ILE A 183 -32.94 14.90 4.20
CA ILE A 183 -33.45 16.11 4.85
C ILE A 183 -33.54 17.30 3.86
N THR A 184 -32.97 17.17 2.67
CA THR A 184 -33.02 18.13 1.56
C THR A 184 -33.95 17.68 0.45
#